data_AF-A0A377XYT9-F1
#
_entry.id   AF-A0A377XYT9-F1
#
_cell.length_a   1.000
_cell.length_b   1.000
_cell.length_c   1.000
_cell.angle_alpha   90.00
_cell.angle_beta   90.00
_cell.angle_gamma   90.00
#
_symmetry.space_group_name_H-M   'P 1'
#
loop_
_entity.id
_entity.type
_entity.pdbx_description
1 polymer ?
#
loop_
_entity_poly.entity_id
_entity_poly.type
_entity_poly.pdbx_seq_one_letter_code
_entity_poly.pdbx_strand_id
1 'polypeptide(L)' 'MKKHIKPARAGLQVRKADGQRLSPEGETLLMSAWWHRREAEGDVVITDIQAESVTEPAEVRQTRTAKEK' A
#
# COMPACT_ATOMS: atom_id res chain seq x y z
N MET A 1 -5.08 -12.11 -10.87
CA MET A 1 -5.52 -10.77 -11.34
C MET A 1 -4.74 -9.70 -10.57
N LYS A 2 -4.45 -8.55 -11.19
CA LYS A 2 -3.81 -7.43 -10.47
C LYS A 2 -4.89 -6.61 -9.74
N LYS A 3 -4.52 -6.03 -8.61
CA LYS A 3 -5.37 -5.14 -7.79
C LYS A 3 -4.53 -3.98 -7.29
N HIS A 4 -5.18 -2.88 -6.96
CA HIS A 4 -4.52 -1.76 -6.29
C HIS A 4 -4.48 -2.03 -4.78
N ILE A 5 -3.27 -2.11 -4.22
CA ILE A 5 -3.08 -2.47 -2.81
C ILE A 5 -2.35 -1.34 -2.12
N LYS A 6 -2.97 -0.75 -1.10
CA LYS A 6 -2.38 0.31 -0.28
C LYS A 6 -2.45 -0.01 1.21
N PRO A 7 -1.51 0.48 2.03
CA PRO A 7 -1.64 0.38 3.49
C PRO A 7 -2.96 0.99 3.95
N ALA A 8 -3.63 0.35 4.91
CA ALA A 8 -4.92 0.81 5.40
C ALA A 8 -4.84 2.14 6.17
N ARG A 9 -3.65 2.49 6.68
CA ARG A 9 -3.40 3.70 7.46
C ARG A 9 -2.12 4.37 7.01
N ALA A 10 -2.13 5.71 6.98
CA ALA A 10 -0.92 6.49 6.72
C ALA A 10 0.12 6.22 7.82
N GLY A 11 1.37 5.93 7.40
CA GLY A 11 2.47 5.58 8.30
C GLY A 11 2.53 4.10 8.71
N LEU A 12 1.55 3.27 8.30
CA LEU A 12 1.62 1.83 8.50
C LEU A 12 2.63 1.20 7.54
N GLN A 13 3.68 0.60 8.10
CA GLN A 13 4.74 -0.04 7.33
C GLN A 13 4.37 -1.49 7.01
N VAL A 14 3.69 -1.69 5.88
CA VAL A 14 3.39 -3.03 5.36
C VAL A 14 4.55 -3.53 4.51
N ARG A 15 4.88 -4.82 4.64
CA ARG A 15 5.88 -5.50 3.81
C ARG A 15 5.20 -6.36 2.74
N LYS A 16 5.75 -6.30 1.54
CA LYS A 16 5.48 -7.23 0.44
C LYS A 16 6.05 -8.61 0.80
N ALA A 17 5.62 -9.63 0.06
CA ALA A 17 6.15 -10.99 0.22
C ALA A 17 7.69 -11.05 0.02
N ASP A 18 8.23 -10.19 -0.85
CA ASP A 18 9.66 -10.06 -1.11
C ASP A 18 10.44 -9.31 -0.01
N GLY A 19 9.79 -8.97 1.10
CA GLY A 19 10.39 -8.23 2.22
C GLY A 19 10.54 -6.72 1.99
N GLN A 20 10.36 -6.24 0.76
CA GLN A 20 10.28 -4.81 0.44
C GLN A 20 9.08 -4.15 1.10
N ARG A 21 9.16 -2.84 1.37
CA ARG A 21 8.02 -2.06 1.88
C ARG A 21 7.02 -1.77 0.76
N LEU A 22 5.74 -1.81 1.10
CA LEU A 22 4.67 -1.32 0.24
C LEU A 22 4.68 0.20 0.24
N SER A 23 4.42 0.79 -0.93
CA SER A 23 4.31 2.25 -1.08
C SER A 23 3.11 2.77 -0.29
N PRO A 24 3.23 3.90 0.42
CA PRO A 24 2.12 4.48 1.19
C PRO A 24 0.94 4.90 0.31
N GLU A 25 1.21 5.29 -0.94
CA GLU A 25 0.19 5.64 -1.95
C GLU A 25 -0.55 4.42 -2.51
N GLY A 26 -0.02 3.22 -2.28
CA GLY A 26 -0.46 1.99 -2.90
C GLY A 26 0.28 1.64 -4.18
N GLU A 27 0.17 0.37 -4.57
CA GLU A 27 0.84 -0.17 -5.75
C GLU A 27 -0.09 -1.18 -6.45
N THR A 28 -0.03 -1.21 -7.78
CA THR A 28 -0.74 -2.21 -8.58
C THR A 28 0.01 -3.53 -8.55
N LEU A 29 -0.43 -4.42 -7.67
CA LEU A 29 0.24 -5.69 -7.42
C LEU A 29 -0.63 -6.87 -7.82
N LEU A 30 0.02 -7.99 -8.11
CA LEU A 30 -0.69 -9.24 -8.34
C LEU A 30 -1.34 -9.68 -7.02
N MET A 31 -2.64 -9.95 -7.07
CA MET A 31 -3.35 -10.52 -5.93
C MET A 31 -2.80 -11.91 -5.61
N SER A 32 -2.42 -12.11 -4.36
CA SER A 32 -1.89 -13.38 -3.83
C SER A 32 -2.43 -13.65 -2.43
N ALA A 33 -2.27 -14.89 -1.93
CA ALA A 33 -2.70 -15.27 -0.59
C ALA A 33 -2.06 -14.43 0.53
N TRP A 34 -0.88 -13.84 0.27
CA TRP A 34 -0.23 -12.91 1.19
C TRP A 34 -1.07 -11.66 1.43
N TRP A 35 -1.60 -11.08 0.36
CA TRP A 35 -2.40 -9.86 0.44
C TRP A 35 -3.76 -10.10 1.07
N HIS A 36 -4.39 -11.24 0.84
CA HIS A 36 -5.64 -11.62 1.53
C HIS A 36 -5.48 -11.68 3.04
N ARG A 37 -4.35 -12.18 3.55
CA ARG A 37 -4.08 -12.18 5.00
C ARG A 37 -3.96 -10.76 5.55
N ARG A 38 -3.21 -9.90 4.86
CA ARG A 38 -3.03 -8.50 5.25
C ARG A 38 -4.34 -7.70 5.19
N GLU A 39 -5.18 -7.99 4.21
CA GLU A 39 -6.52 -7.40 4.10
C GLU A 39 -7.41 -7.83 5.28
N ALA A 40 -7.43 -9.13 5.62
CA ALA A 40 -8.18 -9.64 6.75
C ALA A 40 -7.68 -9.11 8.11
N GLU A 41 -6.36 -8.88 8.24
CA GLU A 41 -5.75 -8.22 9.40
C GLU A 41 -6.05 -6.71 9.45
N GLY A 42 -6.55 -6.12 8.35
CA GLY A 42 -6.76 -4.68 8.22
C GLY A 42 -5.48 -3.89 8.04
N ASP A 43 -4.39 -4.53 7.60
CA ASP A 43 -3.11 -3.89 7.29
C ASP A 43 -3.14 -3.19 5.92
N VAL A 44 -3.90 -3.74 4.97
CA VAL A 44 -4.03 -3.18 3.62
C VAL A 44 -5.48 -3.07 3.20
N VAL A 45 -5.73 -2.12 2.30
CA VAL A 45 -6.98 -2.01 1.56
C VAL A 45 -6.71 -2.43 0.13
N ILE A 46 -7.47 -3.40 -0.36
CA ILE A 46 -7.39 -3.88 -1.72
C ILE A 46 -8.56 -3.29 -2.50
N THR A 47 -8.25 -2.65 -3.62
CA THR A 47 -9.25 -2.03 -4.50
C THR A 47 -9.18 -2.66 -5.89
N ASP A 48 -10.33 -2.82 -6.53
CA ASP A 48 -10.39 -3.21 -7.93
C ASP A 48 -9.85 -2.10 -8.81
N ILE A 49 -8.99 -2.45 -9.75
CA ILE A 49 -8.55 -1.53 -10.82
C ILE A 49 -9.53 -1.74 -11.96
N GLN A 50 -10.65 -1.02 -11.89
CA GLN A 50 -11.46 -0.83 -13.08
C GLN A 50 -10.65 -0.01 -14.06
N ALA A 51 -10.49 -0.49 -15.29
CA ALA A 51 -9.60 0.07 -16.31
C ALA A 51 -10.05 1.44 -16.85
N GLU A 52 -11.00 2.11 -16.20
CA GLU A 52 -11.51 3.41 -16.63
C GLU A 52 -11.46 4.43 -15.49
N SER A 53 -10.63 5.45 -15.74
CA SER A 53 -10.59 6.77 -15.09
C SER A 53 -9.90 6.89 -13.73
N VAL A 54 -8.72 7.51 -13.80
CA VAL A 54 -7.95 8.22 -12.77
C VAL A 54 -8.81 8.83 -11.66
N THR A 55 -8.49 8.53 -10.40
CA THR A 55 -8.57 9.49 -9.28
C THR A 55 -7.60 9.01 -8.18
N GLU A 56 -6.39 9.57 -8.18
CA GLU A 56 -5.60 9.75 -6.96
C GLU A 56 -6.41 10.58 -5.95
N PRO A 57 -6.49 10.12 -4.70
CA PRO A 57 -5.97 10.93 -3.59
C PRO A 57 -5.28 10.02 -2.54
N ALA A 58 -4.27 10.41 -1.78
CA ALA A 58 -3.59 11.67 -1.57
C ALA A 58 -2.37 11.38 -0.69
N GLU A 59 -1.27 12.03 -1.04
CA GLU A 59 -0.24 12.61 -0.18
C GLU A 59 -0.42 12.42 1.34
N VAL A 60 0.46 11.65 1.98
CA VAL A 60 0.89 11.95 3.35
C VAL A 60 2.40 12.09 3.41
N ARG A 61 2.82 13.35 3.36
CA ARG A 61 4.12 13.85 3.82
C ARG A 61 4.46 13.22 5.18
N GLN A 62 5.52 12.41 5.25
CA GLN A 62 6.28 12.26 6.49
C GLN A 62 7.76 12.52 6.22
N THR A 63 8.10 13.79 6.39
CA THR A 63 9.44 14.25 6.75
C THR A 63 9.90 13.49 7.99
N ARG A 64 10.80 12.51 7.84
CA ARG A 64 11.69 12.12 8.94
C ARG A 64 13.02 12.85 8.77
N THR A 65 13.03 14.03 9.37
CA THR A 65 14.14 14.73 10.01
C THR A 65 15.47 13.96 9.96
N ALA A 66 16.41 14.51 9.20
CA ALA A 66 17.82 14.38 9.48
C ALA A 66 18.08 14.85 10.91
N LYS A 67 18.72 14.00 11.72
CA LYS A 67 19.47 14.48 12.88
C LYS A 67 20.80 13.74 12.92
N GLU A 68 21.72 14.33 12.17
CA GLU A 68 23.16 14.31 12.40
C GLU A 68 23.46 14.60 13.88
N LYS A 69 24.30 13.76 14.49
CA LYS A 69 25.31 14.20 15.45
C LYS A 69 26.42 13.15 15.59
#